data_AF-A0A9D8EZ97-F1
#
_entry.id   AF-A0A9D8EZ97-F1
#
_cell.length_a   1.000
_cell.length_b   1.000
_cell.length_c   1.000
_cell.angle_alpha   90.00
_cell.angle_beta   90.00
_cell.angle_gamma   90.00
#
_symmetry.space_group_name_H-M   'P 1'
#
loop_
_entity.id
_entity.type
_entity.pdbx_description
1 polymer ?
#
loop_
_entity_poly.entity_id
_entity_poly.type
_entity_poly.pdbx_seq_one_letter_code
_entity_poly.pdbx_strand_id
1 'polypeptide(L)' 'QFDGYLQLTAGECSVCQVCAQVENKPCRFPEKAISSLEAYCMNVSTLAGLCNMKYINGQNTVTYFGAFLFN' A
#
# COMPACT_ATOMS: atom_id res chain seq x y z
N GLN A 1 -4.80 -9.57 -11.42
CA GLN A 1 -3.63 -8.78 -11.87
C GLN A 1 -4.07 -8.21 -13.19
N PHE A 2 -4.32 -6.91 -13.25
CA PHE A 2 -4.66 -6.25 -14.50
C PHE A 2 -3.34 -5.65 -15.02
N ASP A 3 -2.95 -6.00 -16.23
CA ASP A 3 -1.73 -5.50 -16.86
C ASP A 3 -1.85 -3.99 -17.06
N GLY A 4 -0.94 -3.21 -16.45
CA GLY A 4 -0.83 -1.77 -16.72
C GLY A 4 -0.91 -0.81 -15.52
N TYR A 5 -0.90 -1.30 -14.27
CA TYR A 5 -0.78 -0.42 -13.10
C TYR A 5 0.10 -1.00 -11.99
N LEU A 6 0.66 -0.09 -11.16
CA LEU A 6 1.26 -0.41 -9.88
C LEU A 6 0.26 -0.09 -8.75
N GLN A 7 -0.16 -1.12 -8.02
CA GLN A 7 -1.04 -0.98 -6.85
C GLN A 7 -0.19 -0.83 -5.58
N LEU A 8 -0.52 0.19 -4.78
CA LEU A 8 0.09 0.46 -3.48
C LEU A 8 -1.00 0.61 -2.43
N THR A 9 -0.78 0.05 -1.24
CA THR A 9 -1.75 0.03 -0.14
C THR A 9 -1.21 0.72 1.11
N ALA A 10 -2.02 0.75 2.16
CA ALA A 10 -1.54 1.10 3.49
C ALA A 10 -1.07 -0.17 4.21
N GLY A 11 0.16 -0.18 4.70
CA GLY A 11 0.71 -1.29 5.46
C GLY A 11 1.11 -2.50 4.62
N GLU A 12 1.08 -3.67 5.24
CA GLU A 12 1.70 -4.89 4.73
C GLU A 12 0.95 -5.58 3.58
N CYS A 13 1.67 -6.49 2.90
CA CYS A 13 1.08 -7.45 1.98
C CYS A 13 0.29 -8.52 2.74
N SER A 14 -0.99 -8.69 2.40
CA SER A 14 -1.90 -9.66 3.04
C SER A 14 -2.20 -10.91 2.19
N VAL A 15 -1.40 -11.17 1.15
CA VAL A 15 -1.63 -12.27 0.19
C VAL A 15 -1.49 -13.66 0.84
N CYS A 16 -0.64 -13.79 1.86
CA CYS A 16 -0.40 -15.05 2.57
C CYS A 16 -0.77 -14.92 4.04
N GLN A 17 -1.25 -16.01 4.64
CA GLN A 17 -1.58 -16.07 6.07
C GLN A 17 -0.35 -15.79 6.97
N VAL A 18 0.83 -16.30 6.59
CA VAL A 18 2.12 -15.99 7.22
C VAL A 18 3.11 -15.61 6.14
N CYS A 19 3.74 -14.43 6.28
CA CYS A 19 4.72 -13.94 5.32
C CYS A 19 5.96 -14.84 5.28
N ALA A 20 6.43 -15.19 4.08
CA ALA A 20 7.62 -16.04 3.90
C ALA A 20 8.89 -15.41 4.46
N GLN A 21 8.94 -14.07 4.49
CA GLN A 21 10.04 -13.34 5.10
C GLN A 21 10.18 -13.61 6.60
N VAL A 22 9.10 -13.96 7.31
CA VAL A 22 9.16 -14.35 8.73
C VAL A 22 10.01 -15.62 8.93
N GLU A 23 10.07 -16.48 7.91
CA GLU A 23 10.89 -17.69 7.90
C GLU A 23 12.23 -17.50 7.16
N ASN A 24 12.61 -16.27 6.82
CA ASN A 24 13.78 -15.95 5.97
C ASN A 24 13.75 -16.65 4.60
N LYS A 25 12.56 -16.86 4.04
CA LYS A 25 12.35 -17.48 2.72
C LYS A 25 11.91 -16.42 1.70
N PRO A 26 12.19 -16.62 0.40
CA PRO A 26 11.70 -15.75 -0.66
C PRO A 26 10.16 -15.71 -0.69
N CYS A 27 9.59 -14.64 -1.24
CA CYS A 27 8.14 -14.47 -1.36
C CYS A 27 7.51 -15.67 -2.09
N ARG A 28 6.39 -16.19 -1.54
CA ARG A 28 5.63 -17.29 -2.16
C ARG A 28 4.91 -16.88 -3.44
N PHE A 29 4.54 -15.60 -3.53
CA PHE A 29 3.78 -15.03 -4.64
C PHE A 29 4.37 -13.68 -5.06
N PRO A 30 5.60 -13.65 -5.61
CA PRO A 30 6.28 -12.39 -5.94
C PRO A 30 5.44 -11.49 -6.85
N GLU A 31 4.78 -12.06 -7.86
CA GLU A 31 3.93 -11.32 -8.80
C GLU A 31 2.68 -10.70 -8.14
N LYS A 32 2.22 -11.26 -7.02
CA LYS A 32 1.06 -10.77 -6.28
C LYS A 32 1.46 -9.88 -5.11
N ALA A 33 2.75 -9.72 -4.84
CA ALA A 33 3.21 -8.95 -3.69
C ALA A 33 2.79 -7.49 -3.87
N ILE A 34 2.13 -6.95 -2.86
CA ILE A 34 1.68 -5.56 -2.82
C ILE A 34 2.60 -4.83 -1.83
N SER A 35 3.05 -3.66 -2.23
CA SER A 35 3.87 -2.79 -1.38
C SER A 35 3.05 -1.61 -0.87
N SER A 36 3.57 -0.94 0.15
CA SER A 36 2.90 0.21 0.73
C SER A 36 3.33 1.52 0.07
N LEU A 37 2.53 2.57 0.29
CA LEU A 37 2.90 3.92 -0.11
C LEU A 37 4.21 4.37 0.56
N GLU A 38 4.40 4.06 1.84
CA GLU A 38 5.61 4.45 2.58
C GLU A 38 6.88 3.73 2.13
N ALA A 39 6.76 2.49 1.63
CA ALA A 39 7.91 1.76 1.06
C ALA A 39 8.47 2.42 -0.21
N TYR A 40 7.64 3.24 -0.90
CA TYR A 40 8.03 4.04 -2.06
C TYR A 40 8.36 5.50 -1.68
N CYS A 41 8.60 5.77 -0.39
CA CYS A 41 8.95 7.10 0.13
C CYS A 41 7.90 8.19 -0.15
N MET A 42 6.62 7.81 -0.34
CA MET A 42 5.57 8.79 -0.55
C MET A 42 5.09 9.41 0.76
N ASN A 43 5.06 10.75 0.81
CA ASN A 43 4.43 11.46 1.91
C ASN A 43 2.91 11.51 1.71
N VAL A 44 2.20 10.61 2.41
CA VAL A 44 0.75 10.44 2.31
C VAL A 44 -0.02 11.70 2.72
N SER A 45 0.46 12.45 3.72
CA SER A 45 -0.19 13.68 4.17
C SER A 45 -0.15 14.78 3.11
N THR A 46 1.00 14.94 2.44
CA THR A 46 1.15 15.88 1.32
C THR A 46 0.32 15.43 0.13
N LEU A 47 0.35 14.13 -0.22
CA LEU A 47 -0.43 13.56 -1.32
C LEU A 47 -1.93 13.77 -1.11
N ALA A 48 -2.44 13.51 0.09
CA ALA A 48 -3.83 13.75 0.43
C ALA A 48 -4.24 15.21 0.16
N GLY A 49 -3.42 16.17 0.60
CA GLY A 49 -3.65 17.59 0.34
C GLY A 49 -3.65 17.94 -1.15
N LEU A 50 -2.71 17.41 -1.94
CA LEU A 50 -2.65 17.60 -3.39
C LEU A 50 -3.88 17.04 -4.11
N CYS A 51 -4.42 15.93 -3.62
CA CYS A 51 -5.64 15.30 -4.15
C CYS A 51 -6.93 15.90 -3.58
N ASN A 52 -6.85 16.98 -2.80
CA ASN A 52 -7.99 17.59 -2.10
C ASN A 52 -8.77 16.60 -1.20
N MET A 53 -8.04 15.66 -0.59
CA MET A 53 -8.54 14.67 0.35
C MET A 53 -8.18 15.03 1.80
N LYS A 54 -8.99 14.58 2.75
CA LYS A 54 -8.70 14.74 4.18
C LYS A 54 -7.73 13.66 4.64
N TYR A 55 -6.62 14.07 5.26
CA TYR A 55 -5.71 13.15 5.93
C TYR A 55 -6.31 12.57 7.23
N ILE A 56 -7.09 13.37 7.97
CA ILE A 56 -7.79 12.96 9.20
C ILE A 56 -9.29 13.11 9.00
N ASN A 57 -10.05 12.03 9.23
CA ASN A 57 -11.51 11.99 9.05
C ASN A 57 -12.34 12.06 10.34
N GLY A 58 -11.72 12.49 11.45
CA GLY A 58 -12.40 12.76 12.72
C GLY A 58 -12.06 11.75 13.82
N GLN A 59 -12.58 12.02 15.02
CA GLN A 59 -12.33 11.22 16.21
C GLN A 59 -12.82 9.77 16.02
N ASN A 60 -12.09 8.81 16.59
CA ASN A 60 -12.40 7.37 16.52
C ASN A 60 -12.39 6.79 15.09
N THR A 61 -11.59 7.36 14.18
CA THR A 61 -11.40 6.84 12.82
C THR A 61 -9.92 6.60 12.52
N VAL A 62 -9.64 5.64 11.65
CA VAL A 62 -8.33 5.45 11.02
C VAL A 62 -8.51 5.63 9.52
N THR A 63 -7.69 6.49 8.91
CA THR A 63 -7.73 6.74 7.46
C THR A 63 -6.60 5.97 6.81
N TYR A 64 -6.95 5.06 5.92
CA TYR A 64 -6.00 4.30 5.11
C TYR A 64 -5.93 4.89 3.71
N PHE A 65 -4.72 4.95 3.16
CA PHE A 65 -4.47 5.44 1.80
C PHE A 65 -3.93 4.31 0.94
N GLY A 66 -4.37 4.29 -0.31
CA GLY A 66 -3.82 3.44 -1.36
C GLY A 66 -3.76 4.23 -2.66
N ALA A 67 -2.96 3.75 -3.61
CA ALA A 67 -2.83 4.37 -4.92
C ALA A 67 -2.75 3.30 -6.00
N PHE A 68 -3.28 3.65 -7.17
CA PHE A 68 -3.04 2.93 -8.42
C PHE A 68 -2.32 3.89 -9.35
N LEU A 69 -1.07 3.54 -9.69
CA LEU A 69 -0.26 4.32 -10.61
C LEU A 69 -0.37 3.68 -11.99
N PHE A 70 -0.97 4.42 -12.92
CA PHE A 70 -1.12 4.02 -14.31
C PHE A 70 0.00 4.62 -15.15
N ASN A 71 0.32 3.98 -16.27
CA ASN A 71 1.23 4.49 -17.29
C ASN A 71 0.46 5.01 -18.50
#